data_AF-A0A853J674-F1
#
_entry.id   AF-A0A853J674-F1
#
_cell.length_a   1.000
_cell.length_b   1.000
_cell.length_c   1.000
_cell.angle_alpha   90.00
_cell.angle_beta   90.00
_cell.angle_gamma   90.00
#
_symmetry.space_group_name_H-M   'P 1'
#
loop_
_entity.id
_entity.type
_entity.pdbx_description
1 polymer ?
#
loop_
_entity_poly.entity_id
_entity_poly.type
_entity_poly.pdbx_seq_one_letter_code
_entity_poly.pdbx_strand_id
1 'polypeptide(L)' 'MNLAVGASTALKVQINPADSANKQVTFKTSDPTVATVSSDGTVTGVKVGSATVTVTTNDGGKTATATVTVA' A
#
# COMPACT_ATOMS: atom_id res chain seq x y z
N MET A 1 2.22 9.62 2.68
CA MET A 1 3.59 9.56 2.14
C MET A 1 3.67 10.48 0.93
N ASN A 2 4.85 11.02 0.62
CA ASN A 2 5.05 11.84 -0.57
C ASN A 2 6.06 11.14 -1.49
N LEU A 3 5.70 10.94 -2.76
CA LEU A 3 6.54 10.28 -3.78
C LEU A 3 6.75 11.21 -4.97
N ALA A 4 7.93 11.15 -5.57
CA ALA A 4 8.12 11.69 -6.90
C ALA A 4 7.49 10.77 -7.96
N VAL A 5 7.14 11.33 -9.11
CA VAL A 5 6.70 10.53 -10.26
C VAL A 5 7.79 9.54 -10.66
N GLY A 6 7.43 8.27 -10.80
CA GLY A 6 8.34 7.15 -11.09
C GLY A 6 9.10 6.60 -9.87
N ALA A 7 9.03 7.25 -8.71
CA ALA A 7 9.61 6.71 -7.48
C ALA A 7 8.79 5.52 -6.96
N SER A 8 9.44 4.64 -6.22
CA SER A 8 8.79 3.53 -5.53
C SER A 8 9.22 3.48 -4.06
N THR A 9 8.34 2.97 -3.21
CA THR A 9 8.62 2.74 -1.79
C THR A 9 7.86 1.52 -1.29
N ALA A 10 8.43 0.79 -0.34
CA ALA A 10 7.78 -0.36 0.27
C ALA A 10 6.94 0.06 1.48
N LEU A 11 5.69 -0.39 1.54
CA LEU A 11 4.87 -0.24 2.74
C LEU A 11 5.37 -1.17 3.84
N LYS A 12 5.72 -0.60 5.00
CA LYS A 12 6.04 -1.39 6.19
C LYS A 12 4.75 -1.90 6.83
N VAL A 13 4.41 -3.16 6.57
CA VAL A 13 3.28 -3.84 7.22
C VAL A 13 3.76 -4.52 8.49
N GLN A 14 3.18 -4.16 9.63
CA GLN A 14 3.44 -4.79 10.91
C GLN A 14 2.17 -5.51 11.38
N ILE A 15 2.23 -6.82 11.54
CA ILE A 15 1.13 -7.66 12.05
C ILE A 15 1.52 -8.12 13.45
N ASN A 16 0.64 -7.90 14.42
CA ASN A 16 0.82 -8.29 15.81
C ASN A 16 -0.24 -9.33 16.22
N PRO A 17 0.13 -10.45 16.87
CA PRO A 17 1.50 -10.85 17.23
C PRO A 17 2.38 -11.17 16.00
N ALA A 18 3.68 -10.88 16.09
CA ALA A 18 4.63 -11.02 14.98
C ALA A 18 4.78 -12.46 14.46
N ASP A 19 4.32 -13.43 15.26
CA ASP A 19 4.28 -14.87 14.98
C ASP A 19 2.97 -15.32 14.29
N SER A 20 2.19 -14.37 13.76
CA SER A 20 1.06 -14.74 12.90
C SER A 20 1.60 -15.55 11.70
N ALA A 21 1.25 -16.83 11.63
CA ALA A 21 1.61 -17.74 10.54
C ALA A 21 1.05 -17.26 9.18
N ASN A 22 0.01 -16.42 9.21
CA ASN A 22 -0.60 -15.86 8.02
C ASN A 22 -0.34 -14.34 7.97
N LYS A 23 0.80 -13.97 7.39
CA LYS A 23 1.16 -12.57 7.08
C LYS A 23 0.65 -12.13 5.71
N GLN A 24 -0.17 -12.96 5.06
CA GLN A 24 -0.75 -12.59 3.79
C GLN A 24 -1.70 -11.41 3.99
N VAL A 25 -1.40 -10.35 3.26
CA VAL A 25 -2.22 -9.16 3.14
C VAL A 25 -2.45 -8.89 1.67
N THR A 26 -3.57 -8.26 1.36
CA THR A 26 -3.87 -7.77 0.02
C THR A 26 -3.76 -6.25 0.01
N PHE A 27 -3.20 -5.72 -1.06
CA PHE A 27 -3.06 -4.28 -1.27
C PHE A 27 -3.99 -3.83 -2.39
N LYS A 28 -4.62 -2.68 -2.22
CA LYS A 28 -5.46 -2.07 -3.24
C LYS A 28 -5.26 -0.57 -3.25
N THR A 29 -5.00 0.01 -4.42
CA THR A 29 -5.02 1.47 -4.62
C THR A 29 -6.43 1.96 -4.94
N SER A 30 -6.74 3.19 -4.53
CA SER A 30 -7.95 3.91 -4.95
C SER A 30 -7.85 4.42 -6.38
N ASP A 31 -6.63 4.72 -6.85
CA ASP A 31 -6.38 5.25 -8.18
C ASP A 31 -5.03 4.75 -8.73
N PRO A 32 -5.04 3.70 -9.58
CA PRO A 32 -3.81 3.17 -10.20
C PRO A 32 -3.20 4.11 -11.24
N THR A 33 -3.90 5.16 -11.67
CA THR A 33 -3.33 6.16 -12.60
C THR A 33 -2.44 7.17 -11.88
N VAL A 34 -2.62 7.32 -10.56
CA VAL A 34 -1.81 8.18 -9.68
C VAL A 34 -0.73 7.37 -8.98
N ALA A 35 -1.09 6.24 -8.35
CA ALA A 35 -0.14 5.35 -7.70
C ALA A 35 -0.58 3.89 -7.79
N THR A 36 0.34 3.02 -8.19
CA THR A 36 0.14 1.56 -8.22
C THR A 36 0.73 0.92 -6.97
N VAL A 37 0.20 -0.24 -6.60
CA VAL A 37 0.74 -1.05 -5.50
C VAL A 37 0.86 -2.51 -5.94
N SER A 38 2.01 -3.11 -5.67
CA SER A 38 2.34 -4.49 -5.95
C SER A 38 1.90 -5.41 -4.80
N SER A 39 1.85 -6.73 -5.05
CA SER A 39 1.46 -7.73 -4.05
C SER A 39 2.42 -7.84 -2.86
N ASP A 40 3.67 -7.40 -3.03
CA ASP A 40 4.69 -7.30 -1.98
C ASP A 40 4.56 -6.03 -1.12
N GLY A 41 3.62 -5.14 -1.44
CA GLY A 41 3.42 -3.86 -0.76
C GLY A 41 4.29 -2.72 -1.31
N THR A 42 4.97 -2.91 -2.44
CA THR A 42 5.70 -1.83 -3.13
C THR A 42 4.72 -0.89 -3.82
N VAL A 43 4.73 0.38 -3.43
CA VAL A 43 3.93 1.46 -4.01
C VAL A 43 4.79 2.27 -4.97
N THR A 44 4.29 2.50 -6.19
CA THR A 44 4.97 3.28 -7.22
C THR A 44 4.13 4.48 -7.62
N GLY A 45 4.73 5.67 -7.61
CA GLY A 45 4.09 6.90 -8.09
C GLY A 45 4.07 6.92 -9.62
N VAL A 46 2.89 7.07 -10.21
CA VAL A 46 2.70 7.08 -11.67
C VAL A 46 2.49 8.49 -12.20
N LYS A 47 1.68 9.29 -11.51
CA LYS A 47 1.31 10.65 -11.93
C LYS A 47 1.04 11.52 -10.72
N VAL A 48 1.34 12.83 -10.84
CA VAL A 48 1.01 13.83 -9.82
C VAL A 48 -0.48 13.74 -9.43
N GLY A 49 -0.74 13.66 -8.13
CA GLY A 49 -2.08 13.44 -7.58
C GLY A 49 -2.04 12.85 -6.17
N SER A 50 -3.21 12.44 -5.67
CA SER A 50 -3.34 11.74 -4.40
C SER A 50 -4.10 10.42 -4.60
N ALA A 51 -3.56 9.34 -4.07
CA ALA A 51 -4.16 8.01 -4.07
C ALA A 51 -4.09 7.42 -2.66
N THR A 52 -5.08 6.62 -2.28
CA THR A 52 -5.10 5.90 -1.01
C THR A 52 -4.86 4.42 -1.29
N VAL A 53 -3.87 3.85 -0.62
CA VAL A 53 -3.61 2.41 -0.62
C VAL A 53 -4.24 1.81 0.62
N THR A 54 -5.09 0.81 0.43
CA THR A 54 -5.71 0.01 1.47
C THR A 54 -5.02 -1.34 1.56
N VAL A 55 -4.64 -1.72 2.78
CA VAL A 55 -4.09 -3.02 3.13
C VAL A 55 -5.15 -3.78 3.91
N THR A 56 -5.45 -5.01 3.49
CA THR A 56 -6.44 -5.87 4.16
C THR A 56 -5.77 -7.18 4.51
N THR A 57 -5.90 -7.64 5.76
CA THR A 57 -5.45 -8.98 6.15
C THR A 57 -6.23 -10.05 5.38
N ASN A 58 -5.60 -11.18 5.08
CA ASN A 58 -6.24 -12.23 4.27
C ASN A 58 -7.51 -12.82 4.90
N ASP A 59 -7.64 -12.75 6.23
CA ASP A 59 -8.87 -13.11 6.95
C ASP A 59 -9.98 -12.06 6.79
N GLY A 60 -9.72 -10.94 6.11
CA GLY A 60 -10.63 -9.80 5.93
C GLY A 60 -10.90 -9.01 7.22
N GLY A 61 -10.33 -9.44 8.35
CA GLY A 61 -10.72 -8.95 9.68
C GLY A 61 -10.05 -7.65 10.09
N LYS A 62 -9.00 -7.21 9.40
CA LYS A 62 -8.28 -5.96 9.69
C LYS A 62 -7.92 -5.23 8.42
N THR A 63 -8.13 -3.93 8.43
CA THR A 63 -7.75 -3.03 7.34
C THR A 63 -6.89 -1.89 7.87
N ALA A 64 -5.96 -1.44 7.04
CA ALA A 64 -5.16 -0.24 7.25
C ALA A 64 -5.11 0.55 5.95
N THR A 65 -4.97 1.87 6.03
CA THR A 65 -4.88 2.75 4.86
C THR A 65 -3.63 3.61 4.92
N ALA A 66 -3.09 3.93 3.74
CA ALA A 66 -1.96 4.82 3.56
C ALA A 66 -2.25 5.77 2.41
N THR A 67 -2.28 7.08 2.69
CA THR A 67 -2.39 8.11 1.65
C THR A 67 -1.05 8.33 0.98
N VAL A 68 -1.06 8.35 -0.34
CA VAL A 68 0.08 8.51 -1.25
C VAL A 68 -0.15 9.77 -2.05
N THR A 69 0.64 10.78 -1.78
CA THR A 69 0.68 12.00 -2.57
C THR A 69 1.87 11.90 -3.52
N VAL A 70 1.62 12.07 -4.82
CA VAL A 70 2.65 12.10 -5.85
C VAL A 70 2.81 13.55 -6.30
N ALA A 71 4.03 14.09 -6.22
CA ALA A 71 4.37 15.47 -6.57
C ALA A 71 5.77 15.57 -7.16
#